data_AF-A0A151TZ86-F1
#
_entry.id   AF-A0A151TZ86-F1
#
_cell.length_a   1.000
_cell.length_b   1.000
_cell.length_c   1.000
_cell.angle_alpha   90.00
_cell.angle_beta   90.00
_cell.angle_gamma   90.00
#
_symmetry.space_group_name_H-M   'P 1'
#
loop_
_entity.id
_entity.type
_entity.pdbx_description
1 polymer ?
#
loop_
_entity_poly.entity_id
_entity_poly.type
_entity_poly.pdbx_seq_one_letter_code
_entity_poly.pdbx_strand_id
1 'polypeptide(L)' 'EIRSFVGLMGYYRRFIESFSKIVMPLTQLIKKDQLFVWIDAYEMSFLELKRKLATSPVLVLPDPSYPFDVFCDASH' A
#
# COMPACT_ATOMS: atom_id res chain seq x y z
N GLU A 1 14.33 -2.80 -7.19
CA GLU A 1 13.09 -3.60 -7.13
C GLU A 1 12.09 -3.09 -6.11
N ILE A 2 12.41 -2.97 -4.81
CA ILE A 2 11.47 -2.48 -3.78
C ILE A 2 10.98 -1.04 -4.03
N ARG A 3 11.86 -0.11 -4.43
CA ARG A 3 11.44 1.26 -4.79
C ARG A 3 10.42 1.28 -5.93
N SER A 4 10.64 0.46 -6.96
CA SER A 4 9.72 0.34 -8.10
C SER A 4 8.38 -0.27 -7.65
N PHE A 5 8.41 -1.27 -6.78
CA PHE A 5 7.20 -1.86 -6.19
C PHE A 5 6.41 -0.83 -5.38
N VAL A 6 7.04 -0.15 -4.42
CA VAL A 6 6.39 0.89 -3.60
C VAL A 6 5.84 2.03 -4.48
N GLY A 7 6.57 2.41 -5.54
CA GLY A 7 6.09 3.38 -6.53
C GLY A 7 4.81 2.94 -7.24
N LEU A 8 4.77 1.70 -7.74
CA LEU A 8 3.57 1.12 -8.37
C LEU A 8 2.39 1.09 -7.39
N MET A 9 2.65 0.71 -6.14
CA MET A 9 1.62 0.59 -5.11
C MET A 9 1.00 1.94 -4.74
N GLY A 10 1.73 3.04 -4.93
CA GLY A 10 1.20 4.40 -4.80
C GLY A 10 -0.01 4.68 -5.72
N TYR A 11 -0.08 4.06 -6.90
CA TYR A 11 -1.24 4.18 -7.81
C TYR A 11 -2.51 3.56 -7.19
N TYR A 12 -2.36 2.42 -6.53
CA TYR A 12 -3.45 1.66 -5.94
C TYR A 12 -3.83 2.09 -4.51
N ARG A 13 -3.13 3.07 -3.94
CA ARG A 13 -3.31 3.51 -2.55
C ARG A 13 -4.76 3.77 -2.14
N ARG A 14 -5.57 4.31 -3.07
CA ARG A 14 -6.97 4.70 -2.81
C ARG A 14 -7.92 3.53 -2.59
N PHE A 15 -7.49 2.33 -3.00
CA PHE A 15 -8.29 1.11 -2.92
C PHE A 15 -7.80 0.18 -1.81
N ILE A 16 -6.65 0.49 -1.20
CA ILE A 16 -6.07 -0.29 -0.13
C ILE A 16 -6.31 0.46 1.18
N GLU A 17 -7.21 -0.08 2.00
CA GLU A 17 -7.45 0.45 3.34
C GLU A 17 -6.17 0.39 4.19
N SER A 18 -5.91 1.46 4.95
CA SER A 18 -4.71 1.60 5.80
C SER A 18 -3.38 1.47 5.04
N PHE A 19 -3.36 1.83 3.75
CA PHE A 19 -2.18 1.79 2.89
C PHE A 19 -0.94 2.42 3.55
N SER A 20 -1.07 3.60 4.17
CA SER A 20 0.08 4.29 4.76
C SER A 20 0.73 3.46 5.86
N LYS A 21 -0.08 2.78 6.68
CA LYS A 21 0.41 1.93 7.78
C LYS A 21 1.15 0.70 7.25
N ILE A 22 0.63 0.08 6.19
CA ILE A 22 1.22 -1.13 5.60
C ILE A 22 2.48 -0.79 4.81
N VAL A 23 2.51 0.35 4.11
CA VAL A 23 3.67 0.74 3.30
C VAL A 23 4.77 1.38 4.13
N MET A 24 4.48 1.88 5.33
CA MET A 24 5.44 2.59 6.19
C MET A 24 6.74 1.81 6.41
N PRO A 25 6.74 0.52 6.81
CA PRO A 25 7.97 -0.25 6.95
C PRO A 25 8.78 -0.33 5.63
N LEU A 26 8.09 -0.51 4.49
CA LEU A 26 8.72 -0.54 3.17
C LEU A 26 9.31 0.83 2.78
N THR A 27 8.67 1.93 3.18
CA THR A 27 9.20 3.29 2.95
C THR A 27 10.44 3.58 3.80
N GLN A 28 10.53 3.03 5.02
CA GLN A 28 11.71 3.15 5.87
C GLN A 28 12.91 2.41 5.28
N LEU A 29 12.69 1.24 4.69
CA LEU A 29 13.71 0.43 4.03
C LEU A 29 14.36 1.13 2.83
N ILE A 30 13.66 2.06 2.17
CA ILE A 30 14.16 2.79 0.99
C ILE A 30 14.77 4.16 1.32
N LYS A 31 14.78 4.58 2.60
CA LYS A 31 15.41 5.83 3.03
C LYS A 31 16.92 5.79 2.80
N LYS A 32 17.48 6.97 2.52
CA LYS A 32 18.94 7.13 2.42
C LYS A 32 19.55 6.86 3.79
N ASP A 33 20.73 6.24 3.81
CA ASP A 33 21.52 5.92 5.02
C ASP A 33 20.92 4.86 5.96
N GLN A 34 19.91 4.10 5.50
CA GLN A 34 19.38 2.95 6.22
C GLN A 34 20.03 1.65 5.73
N LEU A 35 20.49 0.80 6.66
CA LEU A 35 20.94 -0.55 6.33
C LEU A 35 19.77 -1.37 5.79
N PHE A 36 19.93 -1.91 4.58
CA PHE A 36 18.94 -2.80 3.97
C PHE A 36 19.02 -4.17 4.65
N VAL A 37 18.23 -4.35 5.72
CA VAL A 37 18.08 -5.63 6.40
C VAL A 37 16.64 -6.08 6.21
N TRP A 38 16.44 -7.18 5.50
CA TRP A 38 15.11 -7.76 5.33
C TRP A 38 14.74 -8.56 6.57
N ILE A 39 13.82 -8.04 7.38
CA ILE A 39 13.29 -8.69 8.59
C ILE A 39 11.82 -9.00 8.40
N ASP A 40 11.28 -9.86 9.27
CA ASP A 40 9.89 -10.34 9.18
C ASP A 40 8.86 -9.22 9.07
N ALA A 41 9.08 -8.08 9.73
CA ALA A 41 8.18 -6.93 9.63
C ALA A 41 8.03 -6.39 8.19
N TYR A 42 9.10 -6.40 7.40
CA TYR A 42 9.07 -5.97 5.99
C TYR A 42 8.41 -7.02 5.11
N GLU A 43 8.69 -8.31 5.35
CA GLU A 43 8.06 -9.42 4.62
C GLU A 43 6.54 -9.42 4.84
N MET A 44 6.11 -9.30 6.11
CA MET A 44 4.69 -9.24 6.46
C MET A 44 3.99 -8.05 5.79
N SER A 45 4.64 -6.88 5.79
CA SER A 45 4.12 -5.69 5.12
C SER A 45 4.00 -5.91 3.61
N PHE A 46 5.00 -6.53 3.00
CA PHE A 46 5.02 -6.83 1.56
C PHE A 46 3.94 -7.84 1.15
N LEU A 47 3.78 -8.93 1.92
CA LEU A 47 2.76 -9.95 1.69
C LEU A 47 1.35 -9.41 1.89
N GLU A 48 1.12 -8.61 2.94
CA GLU A 48 -0.18 -7.99 3.18
C GLU A 48 -0.57 -7.05 2.04
N LEU A 49 0.39 -6.29 1.51
CA LEU A 49 0.16 -5.38 0.40
C LEU A 49 -0.24 -6.15 -0.88
N LYS A 50 0.43 -7.27 -1.17
CA LYS A 50 0.05 -8.17 -2.28
C LYS A 50 -1.36 -8.74 -2.09
N ARG A 51 -1.69 -9.19 -0.88
CA ARG A 51 -2.99 -9.76 -0.55
C ARG A 51 -4.11 -8.74 -0.74
N LYS A 52 -3.93 -7.51 -0.23
CA LYS A 52 -4.88 -6.41 -0.40
C LYS A 52 -5.05 -6.04 -1.88
N LEU A 53 -3.96 -6.00 -2.66
CA LEU A 53 -4.04 -5.75 -4.10
C LEU A 53 -4.87 -6.82 -4.83
N ALA A 54 -4.64 -8.10 -4.52
CA ALA A 54 -5.34 -9.22 -5.15
C ALA A 54 -6.83 -9.32 -4.77
N THR A 55 -7.23 -8.74 -3.64
CA THR A 55 -8.60 -8.81 -3.12
C THR A 55 -9.39 -7.52 -3.30
N SER A 56 -8.73 -6.41 -3.64
CA SER A 56 -9.37 -5.11 -3.75
C SER A 56 -10.18 -4.98 -5.05
N PRO A 57 -11.40 -4.40 -5.03
CA PRO A 57 -12.30 -4.27 -6.19
C PRO A 57 -11.90 -3.14 -7.14
N VAL A 58 -10.60 -2.97 -7.40
CA VAL A 58 -9.93 -1.82 -8.06
C VAL A 58 -10.51 -1.44 -9.44
N LEU A 59 -11.29 -2.31 -10.08
CA LEU A 59 -11.66 -2.22 -11.49
C LEU A 59 -13.18 -2.21 -11.75
N VAL A 60 -14.01 -1.97 -10.73
CA VAL A 60 -15.46 -1.82 -10.94
C VAL A 60 -15.77 -0.37 -11.30
N LEU A 61 -16.52 -0.16 -12.39
CA LEU A 61 -16.99 1.18 -12.76
C LEU A 61 -17.89 1.73 -11.64
N PRO A 62 -17.73 3.01 -11.25
CA PRO A 62 -18.58 3.60 -10.23
C PRO A 62 -20.03 3.63 -10.72
N ASP A 63 -20.94 3.02 -9.95
CA ASP A 63 -22.37 3.08 -10.20
C ASP A 63 -22.98 4.26 -9.42
N PRO A 64 -23.50 5.29 -10.11
CA PRO A 64 -24.06 6.48 -9.45
C PRO A 64 -25.33 6.18 -8.64
N SER A 65 -25.89 4.96 -8.74
CA SER A 65 -27.07 4.53 -7.98
C SER A 65 -26.74 4.18 -6.52
N TYR A 66 -25.47 4.05 -6.16
CA TYR A 66 -25.02 3.69 -4.81
C TYR A 66 -24.29 4.87 -4.13
N PRO A 67 -24.35 4.95 -2.79
CA PRO A 67 -23.56 5.94 -2.04
C PRO A 67 -22.06 5.67 -2.18
N PHE A 68 -21.26 6.73 -2.16
CA PHE A 68 -19.81 6.66 -2.24
C PHE A 68 -19.17 6.88 -0.87
N ASP A 69 -18.23 5.99 -0.50
CA ASP A 69 -17.41 6.14 0.69
C ASP A 69 -16.02 6.70 0.33
N VAL A 70 -15.60 7.76 1.02
CA VAL A 70 -14.26 8.36 0.85
C VAL A 70 -13.40 8.03 2.07
N PHE A 71 -12.35 7.25 1.84
CA PHE A 71 -11.37 6.92 2.87
C PHE A 71 -10.15 7.85 2.75
N CYS A 72 -9.85 8.58 3.83
CA CYS A 72 -8.61 9.35 3.95
C CYS A 72 -7.61 8.58 4.81
N ASP A 73 -6.39 8.43 4.30
CA ASP A 73 -5.25 7.88 5.03
C ASP A 73 -4.11 8.89 4.96
N ALA A 74 -3.59 9.27 6.13
CA ALA A 74 -2.50 10.22 6.30
C ALA A 74 -1.38 9.59 7.14
N SER A 75 -0.15 9.72 6.69
CA SER A 75 1.05 9.38 7.46
C SER A 75 1.51 10.57 8.31
N HIS A 76 2.03 10.28 9.50
CA HIS A 76 2.56 11.28 10.42
C HIS A 76 4.04 11.60 10.17
#